data_AF-A0A2E7DGD5-F1
#
_entry.id   AF-A0A2E7DGD5-F1
#
_cell.length_a   1.000
_cell.length_b   1.000
_cell.length_c   1.000
_cell.angle_alpha   90.00
_cell.angle_beta   90.00
_cell.angle_gamma   90.00
#
_symmetry.space_group_name_H-M   'P 1'
#
loop_
_entity.id
_entity.type
_entity.pdbx_description
1 polymer ?
#
loop_
_entity_poly.entity_id
_entity_poly.type
_entity_poly.pdbx_seq_one_letter_code
_entity_poly.pdbx_strand_id
1 'polypeptide(L)' 'AAAIVARKRAFDMAASDELLVAGMHMHFPGFSFITRDENGYRLIPESWAFTV' A
#
# COMPACT_ATOMS: atom_id res chain seq x y z
N ALA A 1 -6.66 17.37 -9.48
CA ALA A 1 -7.73 16.36 -9.27
C ALA A 1 -7.33 14.94 -9.71
N ALA A 2 -6.77 14.75 -10.92
CA ALA A 2 -6.46 13.43 -11.48
C ALA A 2 -5.60 12.53 -10.55
N ALA A 3 -4.54 13.08 -9.93
CA ALA A 3 -3.69 12.33 -9.01
C ALA A 3 -4.44 11.77 -7.78
N ILE A 4 -5.43 12.51 -7.25
CA ILE A 4 -6.24 12.06 -6.12
C ILE A 4 -7.13 10.88 -6.54
N VAL A 5 -7.76 10.99 -7.72
CA VAL A 5 -8.63 9.93 -8.27
C VAL A 5 -7.83 8.66 -8.55
N ALA A 6 -6.65 8.80 -9.17
CA ALA A 6 -5.76 7.68 -9.45
C ALA A 6 -5.32 6.97 -8.16
N ARG A 7 -4.91 7.73 -7.13
CA ARG A 7 -4.51 7.15 -5.84
C ARG A 7 -5.65 6.39 -5.16
N LYS A 8 -6.86 6.96 -5.13
CA LYS A 8 -8.02 6.27 -4.55
C LYS A 8 -8.29 4.94 -5.26
N ARG A 9 -8.33 4.94 -6.59
CA ARG A 9 -8.53 3.71 -7.38
C ARG A 9 -7.46 2.64 -7.12
N ALA A 10 -6.19 3.06 -7.08
CA ALA A 10 -5.08 2.13 -6.80
C ALA A 10 -5.17 1.54 -5.38
N PHE A 11 -5.50 2.38 -4.39
CA PHE A 11 -5.63 1.93 -3.00
C PHE A 11 -6.87 1.05 -2.80
N ASP A 12 -7.98 1.35 -3.49
CA ASP A 12 -9.18 0.51 -3.48
C ASP A 12 -8.89 -0.89 -4.04
N MET A 13 -8.16 -0.97 -5.16
CA MET A 13 -7.75 -2.24 -5.75
C MET A 13 -6.81 -3.00 -4.81
N ALA A 14 -5.74 -2.36 -4.34
CA ALA A 14 -4.76 -3.00 -3.47
C ALA A 14 -5.37 -3.52 -2.16
N ALA A 15 -6.34 -2.79 -1.59
CA ALA A 15 -7.02 -3.21 -0.37
C ALA A 15 -8.08 -4.28 -0.58
N SER A 16 -8.71 -4.35 -1.76
CA SER A 16 -9.74 -5.35 -2.05
C SER A 16 -9.13 -6.69 -2.45
N ASP A 17 -8.03 -6.64 -3.21
CA ASP A 17 -7.34 -7.82 -3.76
C ASP A 17 -6.13 -8.24 -2.92
N GLU A 18 -5.91 -7.58 -1.77
CA GLU A 18 -4.79 -7.83 -0.84
C GLU A 18 -3.40 -7.81 -1.52
N LEU A 19 -3.19 -6.85 -2.41
CA LEU A 19 -1.96 -6.77 -3.20
C LEU A 19 -0.79 -6.24 -2.37
N LEU A 20 0.38 -6.87 -2.52
CA LEU A 20 1.65 -6.29 -2.08
C LEU A 20 2.06 -5.17 -3.04
N VAL A 21 2.27 -3.97 -2.51
CA VAL A 21 2.59 -2.77 -3.30
C VAL A 21 4.05 -2.38 -3.09
N ALA A 22 4.72 -1.99 -4.18
CA ALA A 22 6.04 -1.35 -4.16
C ALA A 22 5.90 0.18 -4.32
N GLY A 23 6.41 0.94 -3.37
CA GLY A 23 6.33 2.41 -3.35
C GLY A 23 7.68 3.11 -3.50
N MET A 24 7.84 3.92 -4.56
CA MET A 24 9.08 4.67 -4.84
C MET A 24 9.46 5.71 -3.78
N HIS A 25 8.50 6.14 -2.97
CA HIS A 25 8.68 7.15 -1.92
C HIS A 25 8.20 6.67 -0.55
N MET A 26 8.27 5.36 -0.32
CA MET A 26 7.94 4.75 0.97
C MET A 26 9.21 4.40 1.74
N HIS A 27 9.10 4.21 3.06
CA HIS A 27 10.23 3.79 3.87
C HIS A 27 10.82 2.48 3.34
N PHE A 28 12.13 2.44 3.14
CA PHE A 28 12.84 1.27 2.62
C PHE A 28 12.56 0.04 3.50
N PRO A 29 12.25 -1.15 2.92
CA PRO A 29 12.40 -1.55 1.51
C PRO A 29 11.27 -1.12 0.55
N GLY A 30 10.28 -0.40 1.05
CA GLY A 30 9.23 0.19 0.22
C GLY A 30 8.07 -0.75 -0.15
N PHE A 31 8.01 -1.93 0.47
CA PHE A 31 6.92 -2.90 0.29
C PHE A 31 5.89 -2.79 1.42
N SER A 32 4.61 -2.76 1.06
CA SER A 32 3.51 -2.69 2.02
C SER A 32 2.21 -3.25 1.46
N PHE A 33 1.38 -3.81 2.33
CA PHE A 33 -0.03 -4.04 2.06
C PHE A 33 -0.85 -2.78 2.38
N ILE A 34 -2.01 -2.65 1.76
CA ILE A 34 -2.97 -1.57 2.04
C ILE A 34 -4.25 -2.20 2.56
N THR A 35 -4.81 -1.65 3.65
CA THR A 35 -6.09 -2.09 4.22
C THR A 35 -7.04 -0.91 4.31
N ARG A 36 -8.36 -1.17 4.33
CA ARG A 36 -9.36 -0.12 4.63
C ARG A 36 -9.37 0.18 6.13
N ASP A 37 -9.53 1.45 6.46
CA ASP A 37 -9.72 1.96 7.81
C ASP A 37 -10.96 2.87 7.85
N GLU A 38 -11.48 3.21 9.03
CA GLU A 38 -12.75 3.94 9.18
C GLU A 38 -12.83 5.22 8.34
N ASN A 39 -11.71 5.93 8.21
CA ASN A 39 -11.60 7.18 7.46
C ASN A 39 -10.52 7.17 6.36
N GLY A 40 -10.24 6.00 5.75
CA GLY A 40 -9.32 5.93 4.62
C GLY A 40 -8.63 4.58 4.45
N TYR A 41 -7.30 4.62 4.37
CA TYR A 41 -6.48 3.44 4.17
C TYR A 41 -5.32 3.43 5.15
N ARG A 42 -4.91 2.22 5.54
CA ARG A 42 -3.75 1.97 6.38
C ARG A 42 -2.70 1.21 5.58
N LEU A 43 -1.45 1.68 5.62
CA LEU A 43 -0.30 0.96 5.09
C LEU A 43 0.22 0.03 6.17
N ILE A 44 0.39 -1.25 5.83
CA ILE A 44 1.00 -2.26 6.69
C ILE A 44 2.33 -2.65 6.02
N PRO A 45 3.47 -2.14 6.54
CA PRO A 45 4.77 -2.51 6.00
C PRO A 45 4.98 -4.01 6.06
N GLU A 46 5.53 -4.59 5.00
CA GLU A 46 5.97 -5.97 5.04
C GLU A 46 7.15 -6.08 6.03
N SER A 47 7.12 -7.11 6.88
CA SER A 47 8.20 -7.34 7.82
C SER A 47 9.38 -7.89 7.04
N TRP A 48 10.53 -7.23 7.13
CA TRP A 48 11.73 -7.71 6.46
C TRP A 48 12.12 -9.09 7.02
N ALA A 49 11.93 -10.13 6.21
CA ALA A 49 12.34 -11.51 6.50
C ALA A 49 13.54 -11.90 5.62
N PHE A 50 14.75 -11.50 6.03
CA PHE A 50 15.98 -12.01 5.43
C PHE A 50 16.40 -13.33 6.09
N THR A 51 16.43 -14.40 5.31
CA THR A 51 17.04 -15.67 5.70
C THR A 51 18.30 -15.90 4.87
N VAL A 52 19.41 -16.19 5.54
CA VAL A 52 20.71 -16.53 4.94
C VAL A 52 20.74 -17.93 4.34
#